data_AF-A0A6A0IM57-F1
#
_entry.id   AF-A0A6A0IM57-F1
#
_cell.length_a   1.000
_cell.length_b   1.000
_cell.length_c   1.000
_cell.angle_alpha   90.00
_cell.angle_beta   90.00
_cell.angle_gamma   90.00
#
_symmetry.space_group_name_H-M   'P 1'
#
loop_
_entity.id
_entity.type
_entity.pdbx_description
1 polymer ?
#
loop_
_entity_poly.entity_id
_entity_poly.type
_entity_poly.pdbx_seq_one_letter_code
_entity_poly.pdbx_strand_id
1 'polypeptide(L)'
;MSDTATKADANPHHERLRLAALDAAGGEAGVRAKCSPGVPAKSCRTWGERIRVYQRAVGMGGGNDYCVAFVWWCFDRAAKGQKEANPLPRMSGAGQLLELAKRRDCLVFPPKPGDVFVLSKPGKNGTPVPDHVGFVESASLDEKKALATLKTVEGNTWVKDFDWGVHERSRDPKKAVYSFARF
;
A
#
# COMPACT_ATOMS: atom_id res chain seq x y z
N MET A 1 -1.92 6.71 30.30
CA MET A 1 -0.51 7.04 29.98
C MET A 1 -0.41 7.29 28.48
N SER A 2 -0.34 8.60 28.14
CA SER A 2 0.07 9.24 26.88
C SER A 2 -0.42 8.67 25.54
N ASP A 3 -1.62 9.08 25.10
CA ASP A 3 -1.96 9.22 23.68
C ASP A 3 -1.14 10.39 23.10
N THR A 4 0.07 10.11 22.62
CA THR A 4 0.83 11.08 21.84
C THR A 4 0.41 10.95 20.38
N ALA A 5 -0.55 11.77 19.96
CA ALA A 5 -0.81 12.02 18.55
C ALA A 5 0.51 12.45 17.88
N THR A 6 0.91 11.76 16.81
CA THR A 6 2.12 12.14 16.07
C THR A 6 1.89 13.51 15.39
N LYS A 7 2.94 14.23 15.00
CA LYS A 7 2.78 15.47 14.21
C LYS A 7 1.95 15.26 12.93
N ALA A 8 1.94 14.04 12.39
CA ALA A 8 1.11 13.68 11.24
C ALA A 8 -0.39 13.50 11.58
N ASP A 9 -0.74 13.22 12.84
CA ASP A 9 -2.13 13.10 13.30
C ASP A 9 -2.83 14.46 13.43
N ALA A 10 -2.06 15.54 13.56
CA ALA A 10 -2.57 16.88 13.82
C ALA A 10 -2.84 17.72 12.56
N ASN A 11 -2.43 17.26 11.37
CA ASN A 11 -2.65 18.01 10.12
C ASN A 11 -3.91 17.50 9.37
N PRO A 12 -5.03 18.26 9.37
CA PRO A 12 -6.26 17.84 8.69
C PRO A 12 -6.10 17.67 7.17
N HIS A 13 -5.10 18.33 6.55
CA HIS A 13 -4.79 18.13 5.13
C HIS A 13 -4.29 16.71 4.84
N HIS A 14 -3.42 16.17 5.70
CA HIS A 14 -2.90 14.81 5.53
C HIS A 14 -4.01 13.77 5.67
N GLU A 15 -4.96 13.99 6.59
CA GLU A 15 -6.13 13.13 6.74
C GLU A 15 -7.01 13.11 5.48
N ARG A 16 -7.37 14.29 4.96
CA ARG A 16 -8.18 14.38 3.76
C ARG A 16 -7.50 13.71 2.56
N LEU A 17 -6.19 13.88 2.43
CA LEU A 17 -5.43 13.32 1.34
C LEU A 17 -5.32 11.78 1.43
N ARG A 18 -4.95 11.22 2.59
CA ARG A 18 -4.82 9.77 2.76
C ARG A 18 -6.15 9.04 2.61
N LEU A 19 -7.26 9.64 3.06
CA LEU A 19 -8.59 9.06 2.90
C LEU A 19 -9.04 9.10 1.44
N ALA A 20 -8.77 10.19 0.71
CA ALA A 20 -9.03 10.25 -0.73
C ALA A 20 -8.14 9.27 -1.54
N ALA A 21 -6.91 9.02 -1.09
CA ALA A 21 -6.04 8.01 -1.70
C ALA A 21 -6.59 6.59 -1.44
N LEU A 22 -7.10 6.32 -0.24
CA LEU A 22 -7.80 5.07 0.07
C LEU A 22 -9.06 4.90 -0.79
N ASP A 23 -9.86 5.94 -0.96
CA ASP A 23 -11.05 5.92 -1.81
C ASP A 23 -10.69 5.61 -3.28
N ALA A 24 -9.63 6.24 -3.80
CA ALA A 24 -9.10 5.92 -5.13
C ALA A 24 -8.64 4.45 -5.23
N ALA A 25 -8.06 3.89 -4.17
CA ALA A 25 -7.67 2.48 -4.14
C ALA A 25 -8.88 1.54 -4.12
N GLY A 26 -9.90 1.87 -3.32
CA GLY A 26 -11.17 1.13 -3.27
C GLY A 26 -11.91 1.16 -4.61
N GLY A 27 -11.88 2.27 -5.33
CA GLY A 27 -12.43 2.39 -6.69
C GLY A 27 -11.75 1.51 -7.73
N GLU A 28 -10.54 1.03 -7.47
CA GLU A 28 -9.82 0.07 -8.33
C GLU A 28 -9.98 -1.38 -7.88
N ALA A 29 -10.70 -1.66 -6.77
CA ALA A 29 -10.97 -3.02 -6.34
C ALA A 29 -11.68 -3.80 -7.47
N GLY A 30 -11.16 -4.99 -7.80
CA GLY A 30 -11.68 -5.76 -8.93
C GLY A 30 -10.85 -5.64 -10.21
N VAL A 31 -9.94 -4.66 -10.32
CA VAL A 31 -8.99 -4.61 -11.44
C VAL A 31 -8.16 -5.88 -11.47
N ARG A 32 -8.22 -6.63 -12.57
CA ARG A 32 -7.51 -7.89 -12.75
C ARG A 32 -6.30 -7.76 -13.65
N ALA A 33 -5.27 -8.50 -13.27
CA ALA A 33 -4.17 -8.79 -14.16
C ALA A 33 -4.65 -9.68 -15.30
N LYS A 34 -4.24 -9.35 -16.51
CA LYS A 34 -4.60 -10.09 -17.72
C LYS A 34 -3.33 -10.52 -18.42
N CYS A 35 -3.24 -11.82 -18.73
CA CYS A 35 -2.17 -12.33 -19.55
C CYS A 35 -2.16 -11.62 -20.91
N SER A 36 -0.98 -11.19 -21.34
CA SER A 36 -0.77 -10.96 -22.77
C SER A 36 -0.60 -12.32 -23.46
N PRO A 37 -1.04 -12.50 -24.71
CA PRO A 37 -0.80 -13.73 -25.47
C PRO A 37 0.68 -14.13 -25.41
N GLY A 38 0.96 -15.39 -25.10
CA GLY A 38 2.33 -15.92 -24.99
C GLY A 38 3.03 -15.73 -23.63
N VAL A 39 2.39 -15.07 -22.64
CA VAL A 39 2.94 -14.93 -21.28
C VAL A 39 2.44 -16.08 -20.38
N PRO A 40 3.31 -16.82 -19.68
CA PRO A 40 2.89 -17.85 -18.72
C PRO A 40 1.99 -17.26 -17.63
N ALA A 41 0.96 -17.99 -17.18
CA ALA A 41 -0.02 -17.54 -16.17
C ALA A 41 0.63 -16.92 -14.91
N LYS A 42 1.69 -17.56 -14.39
CA LYS A 42 2.48 -17.06 -13.24
C LYS A 42 3.15 -15.70 -13.46
N SER A 43 3.45 -15.39 -14.71
CA SER A 43 4.06 -14.13 -15.14
C SER A 43 3.01 -13.08 -15.49
N CYS A 44 1.72 -13.43 -15.54
CA CYS A 44 0.64 -12.50 -15.86
C CYS A 44 0.28 -11.55 -14.72
N ARG A 45 0.75 -11.81 -13.50
CA ARG A 45 0.41 -11.03 -12.29
C ARG A 45 0.67 -9.53 -12.42
N THR A 46 1.62 -9.15 -13.28
CA THR A 46 2.08 -7.76 -13.49
C THR A 46 1.61 -7.16 -14.82
N TRP A 47 0.66 -7.80 -15.51
CA TRP A 47 0.18 -7.40 -16.84
C TRP A 47 -1.28 -7.01 -16.85
N GLY A 48 -1.63 -6.08 -17.73
CA GLY A 48 -2.99 -5.60 -17.92
C GLY A 48 -2.95 -4.12 -18.27
N GLU A 49 -3.88 -3.66 -19.10
CA GLU A 49 -3.89 -2.26 -19.54
C GLU A 49 -3.96 -1.29 -18.35
N ARG A 50 -4.84 -1.58 -17.39
CA ARG A 50 -4.98 -0.79 -16.17
C ARG A 50 -3.73 -0.87 -15.28
N ILE A 51 -3.15 -2.05 -15.12
CA ILE A 51 -1.90 -2.22 -14.34
C ILE A 51 -0.74 -1.43 -14.95
N ARG A 52 -0.65 -1.38 -16.29
CA ARG A 52 0.35 -0.57 -16.98
C ARG A 52 0.16 0.93 -16.72
N VAL A 53 -1.05 1.41 -16.40
CA VAL A 53 -1.26 2.80 -15.96
C VAL A 53 -0.52 3.06 -14.65
N TYR A 54 -0.64 2.17 -13.67
CA TYR A 54 0.06 2.31 -12.38
C TYR A 54 1.58 2.29 -12.57
N GLN A 55 2.09 1.30 -13.32
CA GLN A 55 3.52 1.16 -13.60
C GLN A 55 4.08 2.43 -14.28
N ARG A 56 3.42 2.92 -15.34
CA ARG A 56 3.86 4.13 -16.06
C ARG A 56 3.79 5.39 -15.20
N ALA A 57 2.88 5.45 -14.22
CA ALA A 57 2.75 6.62 -13.33
C ALA A 57 4.04 6.95 -12.58
N VAL A 58 4.85 5.92 -12.30
CA VAL A 58 6.16 6.03 -11.64
C VAL A 58 7.33 5.76 -12.59
N GLY A 59 7.09 5.73 -13.91
CA GLY A 59 8.13 5.55 -14.94
C GLY A 59 8.59 4.11 -15.14
N MET A 60 7.84 3.11 -14.68
CA MET A 60 8.18 1.70 -14.87
C MET A 60 7.68 1.14 -16.20
N GLY A 61 8.45 0.22 -16.77
CA GLY A 61 7.99 -0.65 -17.84
C GLY A 61 6.97 -1.69 -17.36
N GLY A 62 6.21 -2.25 -18.30
CA GLY A 62 5.30 -3.36 -18.02
C GLY A 62 6.02 -4.61 -17.51
N GLY A 63 5.31 -5.46 -16.77
CA GLY A 63 5.86 -6.72 -16.27
C GLY A 63 6.50 -6.65 -14.88
N ASN A 64 6.62 -5.47 -14.29
CA ASN A 64 7.20 -5.27 -12.96
C ASN A 64 6.14 -5.28 -11.85
N ASP A 65 6.51 -5.72 -10.65
CA ASP A 65 5.63 -5.66 -9.48
C ASP A 65 5.22 -4.21 -9.19
N TYR A 66 3.93 -3.98 -8.95
CA TYR A 66 3.34 -2.63 -9.02
C TYR A 66 2.63 -2.17 -7.74
N CYS A 67 2.82 -2.85 -6.60
CA CYS A 67 2.16 -2.49 -5.34
C CYS A 67 2.45 -1.03 -4.91
N VAL A 68 3.71 -0.60 -4.97
CA VAL A 68 4.10 0.79 -4.64
C VAL A 68 3.66 1.77 -5.73
N ALA A 69 3.74 1.36 -6.99
CA ALA A 69 3.27 2.16 -8.12
C ALA A 69 1.77 2.46 -8.01
N PHE A 70 1.00 1.47 -7.56
CA PHE A 70 -0.43 1.60 -7.27
C PHE A 70 -0.69 2.57 -6.11
N VAL A 71 0.01 2.43 -4.99
CA VAL A 71 -0.08 3.38 -3.86
C VAL A 71 0.25 4.80 -4.32
N TRP A 72 1.36 4.98 -5.05
CA TRP A 72 1.76 6.29 -5.60
C TRP A 72 0.68 6.87 -6.50
N TRP A 73 0.10 6.06 -7.40
CA TRP A 73 -0.96 6.48 -8.30
C TRP A 73 -2.21 6.91 -7.54
N CYS A 74 -2.60 6.20 -6.49
CA CYS A 74 -3.74 6.58 -5.65
C CYS A 74 -3.53 7.94 -4.97
N PHE A 75 -2.32 8.19 -4.41
CA PHE A 75 -1.97 9.51 -3.88
C PHE A 75 -1.94 10.60 -4.96
N ASP A 76 -1.51 10.29 -6.19
CA ASP A 76 -1.52 11.25 -7.31
C ASP A 76 -2.96 11.61 -7.73
N ARG A 77 -3.90 10.66 -7.68
CA ARG A 77 -5.34 10.92 -7.89
C ARG A 77 -5.93 11.79 -6.80
N ALA A 78 -5.68 11.46 -5.55
CA ALA A 78 -6.11 12.25 -4.41
C ALA A 78 -5.57 13.68 -4.47
N ALA A 79 -4.25 13.84 -4.66
CA ALA A 79 -3.58 15.13 -4.69
C ALA A 79 -4.11 16.03 -5.83
N LYS A 80 -4.25 15.48 -7.04
CA LYS A 80 -4.82 16.23 -8.19
C LYS A 80 -6.28 16.62 -7.95
N GLY A 81 -7.09 15.76 -7.33
CA GLY A 81 -8.47 16.09 -6.96
C GLY A 81 -8.57 17.24 -5.94
N GLN A 82 -7.54 17.37 -5.08
CA GLN A 82 -7.46 18.41 -4.05
C GLN A 82 -6.65 19.64 -4.47
N LYS A 83 -6.07 19.63 -5.69
CA LYS A 83 -5.13 20.65 -6.18
C LYS A 83 -3.88 20.80 -5.29
N GLU A 84 -3.44 19.70 -4.70
CA GLU A 84 -2.23 19.62 -3.88
C GLU A 84 -1.13 18.83 -4.61
N ALA A 85 0.10 18.91 -4.11
CA ALA A 85 1.21 18.09 -4.59
C ALA A 85 1.10 16.67 -4.02
N ASN A 86 1.48 15.66 -4.82
CA ASN A 86 1.59 14.29 -4.29
C ASN A 86 2.72 14.23 -3.25
N PRO A 87 2.45 13.81 -2.01
CA PRO A 87 3.46 13.76 -0.95
C PRO A 87 4.53 12.70 -1.24
N LEU A 88 4.22 11.69 -2.04
CA LEU A 88 5.15 10.63 -2.39
C LEU A 88 5.99 11.02 -3.62
N PRO A 89 7.33 10.99 -3.52
CA PRO A 89 8.16 11.03 -4.71
C PRO A 89 7.91 9.76 -5.55
N ARG A 90 8.08 9.84 -6.87
CA ARG A 90 7.94 8.68 -7.75
C ARG A 90 8.92 7.60 -7.35
N MET A 91 8.40 6.41 -7.06
CA MET A 91 9.17 5.26 -6.59
C MET A 91 8.45 3.96 -6.88
N SER A 92 9.17 2.84 -6.77
CA SER A 92 8.66 1.52 -7.15
C SER A 92 8.93 0.42 -6.13
N GLY A 93 9.78 0.64 -5.13
CA GLY A 93 10.19 -0.40 -4.17
C GLY A 93 9.60 -0.22 -2.78
N ALA A 94 9.08 -1.31 -2.17
CA ALA A 94 8.53 -1.28 -0.81
C ALA A 94 9.56 -0.82 0.22
N GLY A 95 10.83 -1.20 0.03
CA GLY A 95 11.95 -0.71 0.85
C GLY A 95 12.17 0.80 0.73
N GLN A 96 12.04 1.37 -0.47
CA GLN A 96 12.15 2.83 -0.67
C GLN A 96 11.05 3.59 0.07
N LEU A 97 9.83 3.05 0.07
CA LEU A 97 8.70 3.62 0.80
C LEU A 97 8.92 3.56 2.31
N LEU A 98 9.41 2.43 2.83
CA LEU A 98 9.70 2.31 4.26
C LEU A 98 10.84 3.24 4.70
N GLU A 99 11.92 3.32 3.93
CA GLU A 99 13.03 4.25 4.23
C GLU A 99 12.61 5.72 4.10
N LEU A 100 11.71 6.04 3.16
CA LEU A 100 11.06 7.35 3.10
C LEU A 100 10.30 7.65 4.39
N ALA A 101 9.50 6.68 4.86
CA ALA A 101 8.68 6.88 6.04
C ALA A 101 9.52 7.11 7.30
N LYS A 102 10.60 6.33 7.47
CA LYS A 102 11.58 6.53 8.54
C LYS A 102 12.23 7.91 8.46
N ARG A 103 12.74 8.31 7.28
CA ARG A 103 13.42 9.60 7.08
C ARG A 103 12.50 10.79 7.38
N ARG A 104 11.20 10.66 7.09
CA ARG A 104 10.20 11.70 7.30
C ARG A 104 9.51 11.63 8.67
N ASP A 105 9.93 10.71 9.54
CA ASP A 105 9.32 10.50 10.86
C ASP A 105 7.79 10.32 10.78
N CYS A 106 7.33 9.53 9.80
CA CYS A 106 5.91 9.33 9.52
C CYS A 106 5.46 7.88 9.74
N LEU A 107 6.25 7.08 10.46
CA LEU A 107 5.83 5.78 10.95
C LEU A 107 4.84 5.95 12.11
N VAL A 108 3.75 5.21 12.09
CA VAL A 108 2.65 5.38 13.04
C VAL A 108 2.19 4.04 13.63
N PHE A 109 1.73 4.08 14.88
CA PHE A 109 0.95 3.03 15.49
C PHE A 109 0.07 3.64 16.60
N PRO A 110 -1.24 3.33 16.68
CA PRO A 110 -1.97 2.41 15.81
C PRO A 110 -2.25 2.96 14.40
N PRO A 111 -2.43 2.07 13.41
CA PRO A 111 -2.81 2.49 12.07
C PRO A 111 -4.26 2.98 12.01
N LYS A 112 -4.53 3.88 11.08
CA LYS A 112 -5.84 4.43 10.72
C LYS A 112 -6.14 4.17 9.24
N PRO A 113 -7.40 4.23 8.80
CA PRO A 113 -7.76 4.10 7.40
C PRO A 113 -6.95 5.07 6.51
N GLY A 114 -6.42 4.59 5.38
CA GLY A 114 -5.60 5.38 4.45
C GLY A 114 -4.11 5.47 4.81
N ASP A 115 -3.70 4.99 5.99
CA ASP A 115 -2.27 4.74 6.21
C ASP A 115 -1.77 3.66 5.24
N VAL A 116 -0.51 3.78 4.83
CA VAL A 116 0.14 2.77 4.00
C VAL A 116 0.75 1.72 4.91
N PHE A 117 0.36 0.46 4.75
CA PHE A 117 1.08 -0.63 5.41
C PHE A 117 2.26 -1.09 4.56
N VAL A 118 3.31 -1.55 5.23
CA VAL A 118 4.44 -2.26 4.64
C VAL A 118 4.51 -3.64 5.28
N LEU A 119 4.21 -4.67 4.50
CA LEU A 119 4.40 -6.06 4.89
C LEU A 119 5.86 -6.45 4.62
N SER A 120 6.50 -6.99 5.65
CA SER A 120 7.87 -7.50 5.55
C SER A 120 7.88 -9.02 5.63
N LYS A 121 8.73 -9.64 4.80
CA LYS A 121 9.01 -11.08 4.84
C LYS A 121 10.31 -11.37 5.59
N PRO A 122 10.53 -12.60 6.08
CA PRO A 122 11.84 -13.00 6.59
C PRO A 122 12.91 -12.87 5.50
N GLY A 123 13.95 -12.09 5.76
CA GLY A 123 15.15 -12.00 4.95
C GLY A 123 16.23 -12.98 5.38
N LYS A 124 17.46 -12.75 4.92
CA LYS A 124 18.63 -13.51 5.37
C LYS A 124 18.75 -13.38 6.89
N ASN A 125 18.95 -14.51 7.56
CA ASN A 125 19.09 -14.61 9.02
C ASN A 125 17.88 -14.09 9.83
N GLY A 126 16.68 -14.09 9.24
CA GLY A 126 15.44 -13.67 9.92
C GLY A 126 15.23 -12.16 10.00
N THR A 127 16.11 -11.34 9.39
CA THR A 127 15.92 -9.88 9.35
C THR A 127 14.70 -9.54 8.48
N PRO A 128 13.69 -8.79 8.96
CA PRO A 128 12.55 -8.42 8.14
C PRO A 128 12.96 -7.58 6.93
N VAL A 129 12.49 -7.98 5.74
CA VAL A 129 12.73 -7.25 4.47
C VAL A 129 11.38 -6.78 3.92
N PRO A 130 11.23 -5.48 3.62
CA PRO A 130 10.01 -4.94 3.00
C PRO A 130 9.70 -5.65 1.69
N ASP A 131 8.47 -6.14 1.55
CA ASP A 131 8.07 -6.99 0.41
C ASP A 131 6.84 -6.45 -0.31
N HIS A 132 5.82 -6.02 0.42
CA HIS A 132 4.54 -5.61 -0.16
C HIS A 132 3.96 -4.40 0.56
N VAL A 133 3.16 -3.61 -0.15
CA VAL A 133 2.50 -2.43 0.38
C VAL A 133 1.07 -2.32 -0.12
N GLY A 134 0.26 -1.56 0.61
CA GLY A 134 -1.09 -1.18 0.24
C GLY A 134 -1.68 -0.25 1.29
N PHE A 135 -2.98 -0.02 1.24
CA PHE A 135 -3.66 0.84 2.20
C PHE A 135 -4.31 0.03 3.31
N VAL A 136 -4.30 0.59 4.51
CA VAL A 136 -5.16 0.16 5.61
C VAL A 136 -6.58 0.65 5.31
N GLU A 137 -7.55 -0.26 5.27
CA GLU A 137 -8.97 0.11 5.20
C GLU A 137 -9.57 0.22 6.60
N SER A 138 -9.24 -0.73 7.47
CA SER A 138 -9.61 -0.70 8.88
C SER A 138 -8.65 -1.56 9.70
N ALA A 139 -8.50 -1.22 10.98
CA ALA A 139 -7.70 -1.96 11.93
C ALA A 139 -8.33 -1.85 13.32
N SER A 140 -8.12 -2.87 14.15
CA SER A 140 -8.47 -2.84 15.57
C SER A 140 -7.32 -3.35 16.42
N LEU A 141 -7.28 -2.90 17.67
CA LEU A 141 -6.35 -3.41 18.67
C LEU A 141 -7.08 -4.38 19.62
N ASP A 142 -6.32 -5.30 20.21
CA ASP A 142 -6.79 -6.10 21.34
C ASP A 142 -6.63 -5.34 22.66
N GLU A 143 -7.07 -5.96 23.75
CA GLU A 143 -6.95 -5.45 25.13
C GLU A 143 -5.51 -5.13 25.55
N LYS A 144 -4.51 -5.75 24.90
CA LYS A 144 -3.08 -5.51 25.13
C LYS A 144 -2.52 -4.43 24.22
N LYS A 145 -3.39 -3.72 23.48
CA LYS A 145 -3.03 -2.71 22.47
C LYS A 145 -2.20 -3.28 21.31
N ALA A 146 -2.21 -4.60 21.11
CA ALA A 146 -1.59 -5.22 19.95
C ALA A 146 -2.58 -5.23 18.77
N LEU A 147 -2.07 -5.25 17.54
CA LEU A 147 -2.92 -5.28 16.35
C LEU A 147 -3.72 -6.60 16.30
N ALA A 148 -5.04 -6.50 16.39
CA ALA A 148 -5.95 -7.65 16.42
C ALA A 148 -6.52 -7.99 15.04
N THR A 149 -6.96 -6.97 14.31
CA THR A 149 -7.48 -7.13 12.95
C THR A 149 -6.87 -6.10 12.01
N LEU A 150 -6.74 -6.48 10.74
CA LEU A 150 -6.24 -5.60 9.69
C LEU A 150 -6.95 -5.94 8.37
N LYS A 151 -7.71 -4.99 7.83
CA LYS A 151 -8.26 -5.05 6.46
C LYS A 151 -7.52 -4.07 5.58
N THR A 152 -7.23 -4.48 4.35
CA THR A 152 -6.38 -3.72 3.43
C THR A 152 -6.84 -3.80 2.00
N VAL A 153 -6.65 -2.72 1.23
CA VAL A 153 -6.76 -2.73 -0.24
C VAL A 153 -5.39 -2.54 -0.85
N GLU A 154 -5.03 -3.40 -1.80
CA GLU A 154 -3.67 -3.49 -2.31
C GLU A 154 -3.64 -3.97 -3.76
N GLY A 155 -2.72 -3.41 -4.55
CA GLY A 155 -2.42 -3.84 -5.91
C GLY A 155 -1.29 -4.87 -5.94
N ASN A 156 -1.25 -5.68 -6.99
CA ASN A 156 -0.29 -6.78 -7.15
C ASN A 156 -0.43 -7.84 -6.06
N THR A 157 -1.68 -8.18 -5.72
CA THR A 157 -2.05 -9.26 -4.80
C THR A 157 -2.96 -10.25 -5.51
N TRP A 158 -3.20 -11.42 -4.91
CA TRP A 158 -4.16 -12.40 -5.40
C TRP A 158 -5.04 -12.91 -4.25
N VAL A 159 -6.24 -13.42 -4.54
CA VAL A 159 -7.16 -13.94 -3.52
C VAL A 159 -7.39 -15.45 -3.59
N LYS A 160 -7.66 -15.99 -4.79
CA LYS A 160 -7.88 -17.41 -5.04
C LYS A 160 -7.46 -17.75 -6.47
N ASP A 161 -7.01 -18.97 -6.71
CA ASP A 161 -6.74 -19.50 -8.07
C ASP A 161 -5.85 -18.59 -8.93
N PHE A 162 -4.89 -17.90 -8.29
CA PHE A 162 -4.01 -16.91 -8.93
C PHE A 162 -4.76 -15.76 -9.63
N ASP A 163 -5.96 -15.40 -9.15
CA ASP A 163 -6.67 -14.19 -9.54
C ASP A 163 -5.90 -12.97 -9.01
N TRP A 164 -4.93 -12.49 -9.79
CA TRP A 164 -4.06 -11.37 -9.47
C TRP A 164 -4.70 -10.04 -9.85
N GLY A 165 -4.43 -8.99 -9.07
CA GLY A 165 -5.01 -7.69 -9.32
C GLY A 165 -4.94 -6.73 -8.14
N VAL A 166 -5.93 -5.84 -8.09
CA VAL A 166 -6.25 -5.02 -6.93
C VAL A 166 -7.36 -5.71 -6.14
N HIS A 167 -7.09 -6.01 -4.87
CA HIS A 167 -8.03 -6.70 -4.00
C HIS A 167 -8.02 -6.14 -2.59
N GLU A 168 -9.17 -6.29 -1.94
CA GLU A 168 -9.32 -6.21 -0.51
C GLU A 168 -8.81 -7.52 0.14
N ARG A 169 -8.23 -7.42 1.33
CA ARG A 169 -7.66 -8.54 2.08
C ARG A 169 -7.94 -8.39 3.56
N SER A 170 -8.37 -9.47 4.19
CA SER A 170 -8.19 -9.67 5.63
C SER A 170 -6.78 -10.20 5.86
N ARG A 171 -5.96 -9.43 6.58
CA ARG A 171 -4.59 -9.77 6.94
C ARG A 171 -4.56 -10.32 8.38
N ASP A 172 -3.73 -11.33 8.60
CA ASP A 172 -3.47 -11.88 9.94
C ASP A 172 -2.25 -11.15 10.54
N PRO A 173 -2.43 -10.34 11.60
CA PRO A 173 -1.34 -9.60 12.24
C PRO A 173 -0.25 -10.48 12.84
N LYS A 174 -0.52 -11.76 13.11
CA LYS A 174 0.44 -12.69 13.74
C LYS A 174 1.33 -13.41 12.75
N LYS A 175 0.99 -13.40 11.46
CA LYS A 175 1.72 -14.16 10.41
C LYS A 175 2.79 -13.36 9.67
N ALA A 176 2.85 -12.05 9.88
CA ALA A 176 3.81 -11.19 9.22
C ALA A 176 4.16 -9.98 10.08
N VAL A 177 5.28 -9.32 9.73
CA VAL A 177 5.67 -8.06 10.35
C VAL A 177 5.11 -6.93 9.50
N TYR A 178 4.40 -6.02 10.14
CA TYR A 178 3.83 -4.83 9.51
C TYR A 178 4.46 -3.56 10.07
N SER A 179 4.73 -2.62 9.20
CA SER A 179 4.96 -1.21 9.55
C SER A 179 3.86 -0.37 8.92
N PHE A 180 3.50 0.76 9.53
CA PHE A 180 2.47 1.65 9.00
C PHE A 180 3.04 3.05 8.84
N ALA A 181 2.73 3.70 7.73
CA ALA A 181 3.20 5.03 7.40
C ALA A 181 2.01 5.96 7.08
N ARG A 182 2.04 7.16 7.65
CA ARG A 182 1.03 8.20 7.44
C ARG A 182 1.63 9.37 6.70
N PHE A 183 1.36 9.46 5.40
CA PHE A 183 1.85 10.51 4.51
C PHE A 183 0.89 11.67 4.37
#